data_AF-A0A1X2J2P5-F1
#
_entry.id   AF-A0A1X2J2P5-F1
#
_cell.length_a   1.000
_cell.length_b   1.000
_cell.length_c   1.000
_cell.angle_alpha   90.00
_cell.angle_beta   90.00
_cell.angle_gamma   90.00
#
_symmetry.space_group_name_H-M   'P 1'
#
loop_
_entity.id
_entity.type
_entity.pdbx_description
1 polymer ?
#
loop_
_entity_poly.entity_id
_entity_poly.type
_entity_poly.pdbx_seq_one_letter_code
_entity_poly.pdbx_strand_id
1 'polypeptide(L)'
;MCMADDSFGRRVPFAFLQDLKDKFLSTYGRERALHSPPYGLNEFSRVVAKQMEYFSTNPGSDRLKQVHGEIEQVKDVMVHNIERVLERGERIELLVDKTDNLNQQAFAFKKRSTQLKRAMWWKNTKLMCMIVLACFVSFG
;
A
#
# COMPACT_ATOMS: atom_id res chain seq x y z
N MET A 1 9.02 -11.21 -1.93
CA MET A 1 10.41 -11.00 -1.43
C MET A 1 10.52 -11.61 -0.04
N CYS A 2 11.71 -12.06 0.36
CA CYS A 2 12.00 -12.53 1.71
C CYS A 2 13.38 -12.02 2.14
N MET A 3 13.65 -12.04 3.43
CA MET A 3 14.95 -11.72 4.01
C MET A 3 15.39 -12.92 4.85
N ALA A 4 16.66 -13.27 4.77
CA ALA A 4 17.25 -14.38 5.50
C ALA A 4 18.69 -14.00 5.86
N ASP A 5 19.21 -14.59 6.93
CA ASP A 5 20.61 -14.43 7.31
C ASP A 5 21.54 -14.99 6.22
N ASP A 6 22.74 -14.42 6.11
CA ASP A 6 23.74 -14.85 5.11
C ASP A 6 24.10 -16.34 5.25
N SER A 7 23.95 -16.92 6.44
CA SER A 7 24.19 -18.34 6.72
C SER A 7 23.25 -19.28 5.96
N PHE A 8 22.06 -18.84 5.55
CA PHE A 8 21.14 -19.64 4.74
C PHE A 8 21.61 -19.79 3.29
N GLY A 9 22.57 -18.96 2.87
CA GLY A 9 22.95 -18.81 1.47
C GLY A 9 21.77 -18.39 0.60
N ARG A 10 21.98 -18.38 -0.72
CA ARG A 10 20.93 -17.95 -1.66
C ARG A 10 19.95 -19.07 -2.03
N ARG A 11 20.36 -20.33 -1.88
CA ARG A 11 19.57 -21.48 -2.37
C ARG A 11 18.25 -21.63 -1.61
N VAL A 12 18.28 -21.52 -0.29
CA VAL A 12 17.10 -21.75 0.57
C VAL A 12 16.04 -20.66 0.39
N PRO A 13 16.37 -19.35 0.44
CA PRO A 13 15.38 -18.28 0.25
C PRO A 13 14.73 -18.30 -1.14
N PHE A 14 15.50 -18.62 -2.19
CA PHE A 14 14.95 -18.71 -3.54
C PHE A 14 14.02 -19.91 -3.70
N ALA A 15 14.39 -21.08 -3.16
CA ALA A 15 13.51 -22.26 -3.18
C ALA A 15 12.21 -22.00 -2.41
N PHE A 16 12.29 -21.30 -1.27
CA PHE A 16 11.12 -20.84 -0.52
C PHE A 16 10.22 -19.93 -1.37
N LEU A 17 10.79 -18.90 -2.01
CA LEU A 17 10.02 -17.96 -2.83
C LEU A 17 9.37 -18.63 -4.05
N GLN A 18 10.06 -19.58 -4.69
CA GLN A 18 9.53 -20.33 -5.81
C GLN A 18 8.35 -21.21 -5.38
N ASP A 19 8.50 -22.00 -4.31
CA ASP A 19 7.41 -22.83 -3.78
C ASP A 19 6.21 -21.97 -3.35
N LEU A 20 6.48 -20.81 -2.75
CA LEU A 20 5.46 -19.85 -2.36
C LEU A 20 4.67 -19.33 -3.57
N LYS A 21 5.38 -18.94 -4.63
CA LYS A 21 4.77 -18.47 -5.90
C LYS A 21 3.88 -19.55 -6.50
N ASP A 22 4.37 -20.78 -6.58
CA ASP A 22 3.63 -21.88 -7.20
C ASP A 22 2.37 -22.23 -6.40
N LYS A 23 2.47 -22.28 -5.06
CA LYS A 23 1.31 -22.47 -4.18
C LYS A 23 0.31 -21.32 -4.28
N PHE A 24 0.80 -20.08 -4.33
CA PHE A 24 -0.06 -18.90 -4.43
C PHE A 24 -0.87 -18.90 -5.74
N LEU A 25 -0.19 -19.13 -6.86
CA LEU A 25 -0.82 -19.21 -8.17
C LEU A 25 -1.74 -20.43 -8.30
N SER A 26 -1.41 -21.55 -7.68
CA SER A 26 -2.29 -22.72 -7.62
C SER A 26 -3.55 -22.45 -6.78
N THR A 27 -3.44 -21.68 -5.70
CA THR A 27 -4.57 -21.42 -4.78
C THR A 27 -5.54 -20.39 -5.35
N TYR A 28 -5.02 -19.31 -5.95
CA TYR A 28 -5.83 -18.17 -6.37
C TYR A 28 -5.95 -18.02 -7.89
N GLY A 29 -5.09 -18.65 -8.67
CA GLY A 29 -4.98 -18.39 -10.10
C GLY A 29 -4.39 -17.00 -10.38
N ARG A 30 -4.02 -16.75 -11.64
CA ARG A 30 -3.41 -15.47 -12.06
C ARG A 30 -4.40 -14.31 -12.03
N GLU A 31 -5.66 -14.57 -12.37
CA GLU A 31 -6.69 -13.54 -12.49
C GLU A 31 -7.06 -12.93 -11.12
N ARG A 32 -7.41 -13.78 -10.14
CA ARG A 32 -7.75 -13.33 -8.79
C ARG A 32 -6.57 -12.65 -8.09
N ALA A 33 -5.35 -13.12 -8.35
CA ALA A 33 -4.13 -12.49 -7.83
C ALA A 33 -3.95 -11.05 -8.34
N LEU A 34 -4.37 -10.76 -9.58
CA LEU A 34 -4.22 -9.44 -10.20
C LEU A 34 -5.28 -8.43 -9.74
N HIS A 35 -6.49 -8.91 -9.42
CA HIS A 35 -7.65 -8.07 -9.12
C HIS A 35 -8.04 -8.05 -7.63
N SER A 36 -7.25 -8.67 -6.75
CA SER A 36 -7.57 -8.72 -5.33
C SER A 36 -7.41 -7.33 -4.67
N PRO A 37 -8.40 -6.87 -3.89
CA PRO A 37 -8.24 -5.66 -3.08
C PRO A 37 -7.14 -5.86 -2.01
N PRO A 38 -6.60 -4.77 -1.43
CA PRO A 38 -5.65 -4.87 -0.33
C PRO A 38 -6.17 -5.81 0.78
N TYR A 39 -5.30 -6.69 1.29
CA TYR A 39 -5.63 -7.74 2.27
C TYR A 39 -6.62 -8.82 1.81
N GLY A 40 -7.07 -8.80 0.54
CA GLY A 40 -8.04 -9.77 0.02
C GLY A 40 -7.54 -11.22 -0.07
N LEU A 41 -6.25 -11.45 0.18
CA LEU A 41 -5.59 -12.77 0.16
C LEU A 41 -4.85 -13.08 1.46
N ASN A 42 -5.24 -12.44 2.57
CA ASN A 42 -4.52 -12.57 3.85
C ASN A 42 -4.52 -13.99 4.42
N GLU A 43 -5.46 -14.85 4.01
CA GLU A 43 -5.50 -16.26 4.41
C GLU A 43 -4.23 -17.02 4.00
N PHE A 44 -3.57 -16.57 2.93
CA PHE A 44 -2.31 -17.15 2.48
C PHE A 44 -1.15 -16.95 3.48
N SER A 45 -1.28 -16.04 4.43
CA SER A 45 -0.30 -15.83 5.52
C SER A 45 0.02 -17.14 6.27
N ARG A 46 -0.97 -18.02 6.46
CA ARG A 46 -0.77 -19.33 7.09
C ARG A 46 0.14 -20.23 6.27
N VAL A 47 0.01 -20.17 4.94
CA VAL A 47 0.87 -20.91 4.00
C VAL A 47 2.28 -20.34 4.03
N VAL A 48 2.42 -19.01 4.03
CA VAL A 48 3.72 -18.33 4.16
C VAL A 48 4.44 -18.78 5.42
N ALA A 49 3.78 -18.72 6.58
CA ALA A 49 4.36 -19.12 7.87
C ALA A 49 4.80 -20.59 7.87
N LYS A 50 3.94 -21.50 7.39
CA LYS A 50 4.24 -22.93 7.31
C LYS A 50 5.44 -23.23 6.39
N GLN A 51 5.52 -22.56 5.24
CA GLN A 51 6.67 -22.74 4.35
C GLN A 51 7.94 -22.13 4.96
N MET A 52 7.86 -20.97 5.60
CA MET A 52 9.01 -20.35 6.26
C MET A 52 9.65 -21.30 7.27
N GLU A 53 8.83 -21.92 8.13
CA GLU A 53 9.30 -22.92 9.10
C GLU A 53 9.92 -24.14 8.41
N TYR A 54 9.26 -24.69 7.38
CA TYR A 54 9.78 -25.85 6.63
C TYR A 54 11.17 -25.58 6.03
N PHE A 55 11.35 -24.44 5.36
CA PHE A 55 12.61 -24.08 4.71
C PHE A 55 13.68 -23.63 5.71
N SER A 56 13.29 -23.10 6.88
CA SER A 56 14.24 -22.71 7.94
C SER A 56 14.82 -23.92 8.67
N THR A 57 14.01 -24.97 8.86
CA THR A 57 14.39 -26.13 9.68
C THR A 57 15.00 -27.28 8.88
N ASN A 58 14.71 -27.39 7.57
CA ASN A 58 15.17 -28.50 6.72
C ASN A 58 15.89 -28.04 5.42
N PRO A 59 17.07 -27.40 5.50
CA PRO A 59 17.80 -26.89 4.34
C PRO A 59 18.35 -27.97 3.36
N GLY A 60 18.26 -29.26 3.72
CA GLY A 60 18.75 -30.40 2.95
C GLY A 60 17.68 -31.27 2.28
N SER A 61 16.40 -30.90 2.31
CA SER A 61 15.33 -31.77 1.80
C SER A 61 15.44 -32.03 0.28
N ASP A 62 14.95 -33.18 -0.20
CA ASP A 62 15.03 -33.55 -1.62
C ASP A 62 14.30 -32.56 -2.54
N ARG A 63 13.29 -31.85 -2.01
CA ARG A 63 12.58 -30.79 -2.73
C ARG A 63 13.51 -29.61 -3.05
N LEU A 64 14.41 -29.28 -2.14
CA LEU A 64 15.46 -28.27 -2.34
C LEU A 64 16.51 -28.70 -3.37
N LYS A 65 16.72 -30.02 -3.56
CA LYS A 65 17.59 -30.55 -4.61
C LYS A 65 16.92 -30.49 -5.99
N GLN A 66 15.61 -30.72 -6.07
CA GLN A 66 14.87 -30.65 -7.33
C GLN A 66 14.82 -29.22 -7.89
N VAL A 67 14.61 -28.23 -7.03
CA VAL A 67 14.55 -26.80 -7.43
C VAL A 67 15.95 -26.22 -7.72
N HIS A 68 17.02 -26.96 -7.40
CA HIS A 68 18.42 -26.53 -7.60
C HIS A 68 18.76 -26.23 -9.07
N GLY A 69 18.32 -27.10 -10.00
CA GLY A 69 18.63 -26.95 -11.43
C GLY A 69 17.96 -25.74 -12.09
N GLU A 70 16.74 -25.37 -11.64
CA GLU A 70 16.02 -24.21 -12.16
C GLU A 70 16.50 -22.88 -11.55
N ILE A 71 16.98 -22.90 -10.31
CA ILE A 71 17.47 -21.68 -9.62
C ILE A 71 18.80 -21.20 -10.20
N GLU A 72 19.71 -22.09 -10.62
CA GLU A 72 21.01 -21.69 -11.18
C GLU A 72 20.85 -20.79 -12.41
N GLN A 73 19.83 -20.99 -13.23
CA GLN A 73 19.59 -20.22 -14.44
C GLN A 73 19.01 -18.81 -14.17
N VAL A 74 18.27 -18.62 -13.07
CA VAL A 74 17.66 -17.33 -12.69
C VAL A 74 18.60 -16.49 -11.80
N LYS A 75 19.65 -17.12 -11.24
CA LYS A 75 20.65 -16.50 -10.37
C LYS A 75 21.36 -15.32 -11.01
N ASP A 76 21.63 -15.37 -12.32
CA ASP A 76 22.38 -14.32 -13.03
C ASP A 76 21.59 -13.02 -13.22
N VAL A 77 20.25 -13.09 -13.22
CA VAL A 77 19.38 -11.91 -13.41
C VAL A 77 18.94 -11.30 -12.08
N MET A 78 18.92 -12.07 -10.98
CA MET A 78 18.36 -11.65 -9.68
C MET A 78 19.39 -11.23 -8.63
N VAL A 79 20.60 -10.84 -9.05
CA VAL A 79 21.55 -10.13 -8.17
C VAL A 79 21.48 -8.65 -8.48
N HIS A 80 20.62 -7.94 -7.77
CA HIS A 80 20.74 -6.49 -7.61
C HIS A 80 20.77 -6.20 -6.11
N ASN A 81 21.89 -5.64 -5.65
CA ASN A 81 22.19 -5.40 -4.24
C ASN A 81 21.02 -4.67 -3.55
N ILE A 82 20.65 -5.13 -2.35
CA ILE A 82 19.83 -4.38 -1.38
C ILE A 82 20.45 -3.00 -1.10
N GLU A 83 21.77 -2.85 -1.23
CA GLU A 83 22.48 -1.57 -1.07
C GLU A 83 21.92 -0.48 -1.99
N ARG A 84 21.49 -0.81 -3.22
CA ARG A 84 20.95 0.20 -4.15
C ARG A 84 19.54 0.67 -3.77
N VAL A 85 18.85 -0.06 -2.87
CA VAL A 85 17.56 0.34 -2.26
C VAL A 85 17.81 1.16 -0.98
N LEU A 86 18.88 0.89 -0.24
CA LEU A 86 19.27 1.67 0.95
C LEU A 86 19.95 3.01 0.58
N GLU A 87 20.65 3.12 -0.55
CA GLU A 87 21.13 4.40 -1.10
C GLU A 87 19.98 5.30 -1.60
N ARG A 88 18.80 4.73 -1.85
CA ARG A 88 17.52 5.44 -1.98
C ARG A 88 16.78 5.49 -0.64
N GLY A 89 17.53 5.72 0.44
CA GLY A 89 17.00 6.12 1.74
C GLY A 89 16.33 7.50 1.69
N GLU A 90 15.27 7.65 0.91
CA GLU A 90 14.36 8.79 1.02
C GLU A 90 12.92 8.28 1.21
N ARG A 91 12.51 8.33 2.48
CA ARG A 91 11.15 8.23 3.05
C ARG A 91 10.50 6.85 3.09
N ILE A 92 10.95 6.06 4.06
CA ILE A 92 10.07 5.20 4.85
C ILE A 92 9.26 6.10 5.83
N GLU A 93 8.41 6.99 5.31
CA GLU A 93 7.41 7.78 6.07
C GLU A 93 6.23 8.19 5.16
N LEU A 94 5.65 7.27 4.37
CA LEU A 94 4.61 7.67 3.40
C LEU A 94 3.41 6.72 3.30
N LEU A 95 2.97 6.16 4.44
CA LEU A 95 1.64 5.53 4.53
C LEU A 95 0.78 6.01 5.71
N VAL A 96 1.33 6.75 6.68
CA VAL A 96 0.55 7.44 7.73
C VAL A 96 0.29 8.90 7.37
N ASP A 97 1.28 9.57 6.75
CA ASP A 97 1.19 10.99 6.38
C ASP A 97 0.11 11.31 5.34
N LYS A 98 -0.13 10.42 4.37
CA LYS A 98 -1.14 10.70 3.32
C LYS A 98 -2.56 10.73 3.87
N THR A 99 -2.87 9.91 4.88
CA THR A 99 -4.20 9.87 5.50
C THR A 99 -4.39 11.02 6.49
N ASP A 100 -3.38 11.31 7.31
CA ASP A 100 -3.49 12.43 8.26
C ASP A 100 -3.51 13.78 7.53
N ASN A 101 -2.70 13.94 6.47
CA ASN A 101 -2.73 15.13 5.63
C ASN A 101 -4.07 15.26 4.86
N LEU A 102 -4.66 14.14 4.37
CA LEU A 102 -6.01 14.19 3.78
C LEU A 102 -7.06 14.62 4.80
N ASN A 103 -6.99 14.11 6.04
CA ASN A 103 -7.93 14.43 7.10
C ASN A 103 -7.81 15.90 7.53
N GLN A 104 -6.59 16.41 7.68
CA GLN A 104 -6.31 17.81 8.00
C GLN A 104 -6.78 18.74 6.86
N GLN A 105 -6.53 18.39 5.60
CA GLN A 105 -7.02 19.15 4.44
C GLN A 105 -8.54 19.14 4.34
N ALA A 106 -9.19 17.99 4.59
CA ALA A 106 -10.65 17.88 4.61
C ALA A 106 -11.27 18.74 5.73
N PHE A 107 -10.66 18.75 6.92
CA PHE A 107 -11.11 19.59 8.03
C PHE A 107 -10.94 21.09 7.74
N ALA A 108 -9.79 21.48 7.19
CA ALA A 108 -9.53 22.86 6.76
C ALA A 108 -10.51 23.30 5.67
N PHE A 109 -10.79 22.44 4.69
CA PHE A 109 -11.77 22.69 3.64
C PHE A 109 -13.18 22.87 4.21
N LYS A 110 -13.62 21.98 5.12
CA LYS A 110 -14.93 22.10 5.80
C LYS A 110 -15.04 23.42 6.56
N LYS A 111 -13.98 23.84 7.27
CA LYS A 111 -13.95 25.10 8.02
C LYS A 111 -14.04 26.32 7.08
N ARG A 112 -13.28 26.32 5.98
CA ARG A 112 -13.32 27.41 4.99
C ARG A 112 -14.68 27.48 4.28
N SER A 113 -15.25 26.34 3.89
CA SER A 113 -16.57 26.28 3.24
C SER A 113 -17.71 26.78 4.14
N THR A 114 -17.65 26.47 5.45
CA THR A 114 -18.64 26.98 6.42
C THR A 114 -18.48 28.47 6.70
N GLN A 115 -17.25 28.98 6.79
CA GLN A 115 -16.98 30.42 6.89
C GLN A 115 -17.45 31.18 5.65
N LEU A 116 -17.17 30.66 4.45
CA LEU A 116 -17.62 31.24 3.19
C LEU A 116 -19.15 31.28 3.11
N LYS A 117 -19.83 30.18 3.47
CA LYS A 117 -21.31 30.13 3.51
C LYS A 117 -21.87 31.21 4.44
N ARG A 118 -21.29 31.38 5.63
CA ARG A 118 -21.69 32.44 6.56
C ARG A 118 -21.45 33.83 5.97
N ALA A 119 -20.26 34.11 5.43
CA ALA A 119 -19.95 35.39 4.82
C ALA A 119 -20.91 35.75 3.67
N MET A 120 -21.23 34.77 2.81
CA MET A 120 -22.20 34.93 1.73
C MET A 120 -23.62 35.19 2.26
N TRP A 121 -24.03 34.49 3.31
CA TRP A 121 -25.33 34.72 3.95
C TRP A 121 -25.45 36.15 4.48
N TRP A 122 -24.45 36.64 5.22
CA TRP A 122 -24.43 38.02 5.72
C TRP A 122 -24.44 39.07 4.59
N LYS A 123 -23.69 38.84 3.50
CA LYS A 123 -23.74 39.70 2.31
C LYS A 123 -25.15 39.76 1.71
N ASN A 124 -25.78 38.59 1.56
CA ASN A 124 -27.12 38.51 0.98
C ASN A 124 -28.18 39.17 1.89
N THR A 125 -28.10 38.96 3.20
CA THR A 125 -28.98 39.62 4.18
C THR A 125 -28.84 41.14 4.14
N LYS A 126 -27.60 41.66 4.13
CA LYS A 126 -27.35 43.10 4.06
C LYS A 126 -27.89 43.71 2.76
N LEU A 127 -27.69 43.02 1.62
CA LEU A 127 -28.22 43.44 0.33
C LEU A 127 -29.76 43.47 0.34
N MET A 128 -30.39 42.43 0.87
CA MET A 128 -31.85 42.36 0.98
C MET A 128 -32.42 43.50 1.83
N CYS A 129 -31.80 43.83 2.97
CA CYS A 129 -32.22 44.96 3.80
C CYS A 129 -32.10 46.30 3.05
N MET A 130 -31.02 46.52 2.29
CA MET A 130 -30.84 47.74 1.48
C MET A 130 -31.93 47.86 0.41
N ILE A 131 -32.27 46.77 -0.27
CA ILE A 131 -33.34 46.74 -1.28
C ILE A 131 -34.69 47.06 -0.64
N VAL A 132 -35.02 46.43 0.50
CA VAL A 132 -36.28 46.69 1.21
C VAL A 132 -36.41 48.15 1.65
N LEU A 133 -35.34 48.75 2.19
CA LEU A 133 -35.32 50.17 2.56
C LEU A 133 -35.49 51.08 1.36
N ALA A 134 -34.79 50.82 0.25
CA ALA A 134 -34.93 51.59 -0.98
C ALA A 134 -36.34 51.52 -1.56
N CYS A 135 -36.94 50.32 -1.58
CA CYS A 135 -38.34 50.14 -1.99
C CYS A 135 -39.29 50.91 -1.08
N PHE A 136 -39.10 50.86 0.25
CA PHE A 136 -39.95 51.57 1.20
C PHE A 136 -39.91 53.09 1.01
N VAL A 137 -38.72 53.67 0.79
CA VAL A 137 -38.55 55.12 0.51
C VAL A 137 -39.12 55.51 -0.87
N SER A 138 -39.10 54.61 -1.84
CA SER A 138 -39.57 54.91 -3.19
C SER A 138 -41.10 54.83 -3.33
N PHE A 139 -41.77 54.09 -2.44
CA PHE A 139 -43.22 53.85 -2.47
C PHE A 139 -43.99 54.49 -1.31
N GLY A 140 -43.30 55.08 -0.33
CA GLY A 140 -43.88 55.87 0.77
C GLY A 140 -43.65 57.35 0.55
#